data_AF-A0A9N8WF46-F1
#
_entry.id   AF-A0A9N8WF46-F1
#
_cell.length_a   1.000
_cell.length_b   1.000
_cell.length_c   1.000
_cell.angle_alpha   90.00
_cell.angle_beta   90.00
_cell.angle_gamma   90.00
#
_symmetry.space_group_name_H-M   'P 1'
#
loop_
_entity.id
_entity.type
_entity.pdbx_description
1 polymer ?
#
loop_
_entity_poly.entity_id
_entity_poly.type
_entity_poly.pdbx_seq_one_letter_code
_entity_poly.pdbx_strand_id
1 'polypeptide(L)'
;MGFAHPMTDMPLVFHLKKKIEVKSVLQLFRRFSFTKSKPHVPPILLVECLEEILEHLKNDRSTLYSCIFVNRLFCRLAIPLLWRRPFEYPNKYRFRLIRTYISCLDDDQKKILLDNGLKVPDLPKPFFDYPKYMQGFDFFHFTEAIEKWVEGNYCSMPPYLINNMELIEQIIGNMLFSRSNGLRIFKYYRGFGNIINYQYFTDIKLYTSFSHSLSNLRTFEFQAFSYRDNESFAAWSNLFTSIANSTRNIKHLSLFIPAKAHHNQQLCQALSQLILSQPNLSSLVIDELTAQFVYDALTVKAKCLTFLRVTWLKKFRLLHHLLLNCPNLETLEFSQSTSFTDEVIDSTLTTQLPLKNLYCGDGDPSSQIISMILKMSNQNLKTLSLRNVTPEILDAIEQYCPKITHLCLKITATQLPRFITLLSGLALEHLTIENSEEPKYTTEKIKLLAQTIPLSLRYFGIKFSASIRDLQVFFKECGASLNVLALYYIPKMDADTLEYIFKYSKYLRSLREIRFDRKLFKYYQSLPPQDVQRFPVYNYNVGEAKPLSHRFYGTQHFENCNRVKQCLKIGRSEVGKQRSSVVMSKIDGLQSIRWCSEESDDNQYRKGKSGGFTLAPKRVPILQVSE
;
A
#
# COMPACT_ATOMS: atom_id res chain seq x y z
N MET A 1 -47.49 -47.31 24.90
CA MET A 1 -46.02 -47.36 24.85
C MET A 1 -45.60 -46.47 23.69
N GLY A 2 -44.70 -45.48 23.75
CA GLY A 2 -43.97 -44.83 24.85
C GLY A 2 -43.45 -43.46 24.35
N PHE A 3 -42.99 -42.57 25.23
CA PHE A 3 -42.73 -41.15 24.95
C PHE A 3 -41.55 -40.86 23.99
N ALA A 4 -41.63 -39.73 23.23
CA ALA A 4 -40.68 -38.59 23.22
C ALA A 4 -40.61 -37.85 21.85
N HIS A 5 -40.21 -36.57 21.90
CA HIS A 5 -40.12 -35.63 20.74
C HIS A 5 -38.64 -35.13 20.57
N PRO A 6 -38.28 -34.17 19.68
CA PRO A 6 -37.41 -34.43 18.53
C PRO A 6 -36.01 -33.76 18.55
N MET A 7 -35.07 -34.26 17.71
CA MET A 7 -33.84 -33.57 17.27
C MET A 7 -33.45 -34.08 15.87
N THR A 8 -33.44 -33.25 14.81
CA THR A 8 -32.35 -32.38 14.31
C THR A 8 -31.06 -33.11 13.90
N ASP A 9 -30.84 -33.21 12.58
CA ASP A 9 -29.50 -33.25 11.99
C ASP A 9 -29.51 -32.52 10.63
N MET A 10 -28.82 -31.38 10.56
CA MET A 10 -28.56 -30.62 9.34
C MET A 10 -27.11 -30.12 9.42
N PRO A 11 -26.26 -30.31 8.39
CA PRO A 11 -24.83 -30.04 8.51
C PRO A 11 -24.53 -28.55 8.69
N LEU A 12 -23.89 -28.21 9.82
CA LEU A 12 -23.49 -26.85 10.21
C LEU A 12 -22.40 -26.27 9.29
N VAL A 13 -22.82 -25.59 8.23
CA VAL A 13 -21.96 -24.65 7.49
C VAL A 13 -21.70 -23.42 8.38
N PHE A 14 -20.52 -23.34 8.99
CA PHE A 14 -20.16 -22.24 9.89
C PHE A 14 -20.05 -20.88 9.17
N HIS A 15 -21.10 -20.07 9.28
CA HIS A 15 -21.06 -18.64 8.95
C HIS A 15 -20.38 -17.81 10.06
N LEU A 16 -19.05 -17.89 10.16
CA LEU A 16 -18.25 -17.06 11.07
C LEU A 16 -17.63 -15.83 10.37
N LYS A 17 -18.46 -14.83 10.03
CA LYS A 17 -17.99 -13.47 9.70
C LYS A 17 -17.56 -12.68 10.95
N LYS A 18 -16.74 -13.28 11.83
CA LYS A 18 -16.03 -12.55 12.89
C LYS A 18 -14.60 -12.29 12.44
N LYS A 19 -14.20 -11.02 12.52
CA LYS A 19 -12.88 -10.53 12.11
C LYS A 19 -11.82 -11.07 13.07
N ILE A 20 -11.13 -12.14 12.68
CA ILE A 20 -10.04 -12.71 13.49
C ILE A 20 -8.87 -11.71 13.48
N GLU A 21 -8.48 -11.20 14.65
CA GLU A 21 -7.32 -10.31 14.77
C GLU A 21 -6.02 -11.10 14.75
N VAL A 22 -4.97 -10.55 14.12
CA VAL A 22 -3.62 -11.16 14.09
C VAL A 22 -3.09 -11.44 15.50
N LYS A 23 -3.41 -10.57 16.48
CA LYS A 23 -3.10 -10.81 17.90
C LYS A 23 -3.79 -12.06 18.45
N SER A 24 -5.05 -12.33 18.08
CA SER A 24 -5.79 -13.53 18.48
C SER A 24 -5.21 -14.79 17.84
N VAL A 25 -4.78 -14.72 16.57
CA VAL A 25 -4.05 -15.81 15.89
C VAL A 25 -2.73 -16.12 16.60
N LEU A 26 -1.94 -15.10 16.92
CA LEU A 26 -0.68 -15.25 17.67
C LEU A 26 -0.89 -15.76 19.11
N GLN A 27 -1.98 -15.37 19.78
CA GLN A 27 -2.36 -15.92 21.09
C GLN A 27 -2.80 -17.38 21.01
N LEU A 28 -3.50 -17.78 19.94
CA LEU A 28 -3.80 -19.18 19.63
C LEU A 28 -2.49 -19.97 19.49
N PHE A 29 -1.56 -19.51 18.67
CA PHE A 29 -0.26 -20.17 18.48
C PHE A 29 0.60 -20.22 19.76
N ARG A 30 0.50 -19.24 20.67
CA ARG A 30 1.13 -19.32 22.01
C ARG A 30 0.53 -20.40 22.91
N ARG A 31 -0.73 -20.79 22.73
CA ARG A 31 -1.35 -21.94 23.45
C ARG A 31 -0.91 -23.29 22.87
N PHE A 32 -0.49 -23.33 21.60
CA PHE A 32 0.16 -24.49 20.99
C PHE A 32 1.66 -24.56 21.35
N SER A 33 1.98 -24.53 22.64
CA SER A 33 3.35 -24.74 23.10
C SER A 33 3.73 -26.22 22.98
N PHE A 34 4.51 -26.57 21.96
CA PHE A 34 5.11 -27.90 21.81
C PHE A 34 6.24 -28.14 22.83
N THR A 35 5.91 -28.14 24.11
CA THR A 35 6.83 -28.54 25.18
C THR A 35 6.95 -30.07 25.18
N LYS A 36 8.17 -30.60 25.31
CA LYS A 36 8.47 -32.05 25.25
C LYS A 36 7.86 -32.88 26.41
N SER A 37 7.14 -32.25 27.34
CA SER A 37 6.68 -32.84 28.59
C SER A 37 5.16 -33.01 28.62
N LYS A 38 4.72 -34.26 28.39
CA LYS A 38 3.36 -34.84 28.44
C LYS A 38 2.59 -34.88 27.10
N PRO A 39 1.98 -36.04 26.76
CA PRO A 39 1.17 -36.22 25.56
C PRO A 39 -0.26 -35.68 25.78
N HIS A 40 -0.41 -34.36 25.92
CA HIS A 40 -1.67 -33.76 25.51
C HIS A 40 -1.69 -33.82 23.98
N VAL A 41 -2.59 -34.62 23.41
CA VAL A 41 -2.93 -34.52 21.98
C VAL A 41 -3.40 -33.09 21.76
N PRO A 42 -2.66 -32.22 21.05
CA PRO A 42 -3.14 -30.89 20.76
C PRO A 42 -4.40 -31.05 19.90
N PRO A 43 -5.45 -30.24 20.08
CA PRO A 43 -6.59 -30.29 19.18
C PRO A 43 -6.08 -30.08 17.75
N ILE A 44 -6.17 -31.13 16.94
CA ILE A 44 -5.67 -31.13 15.57
C ILE A 44 -6.61 -30.23 14.78
N LEU A 45 -6.21 -28.96 14.62
CA LEU A 45 -6.82 -28.08 13.65
C LEU A 45 -6.71 -28.74 12.28
N LEU A 46 -7.85 -28.93 11.63
CA LEU A 46 -7.92 -29.41 10.25
C LEU A 46 -7.07 -28.52 9.34
N VAL A 47 -6.51 -29.09 8.28
CA VAL A 47 -5.56 -28.39 7.40
C VAL A 47 -6.23 -27.17 6.77
N GLU A 48 -7.49 -27.31 6.39
CA GLU A 48 -8.39 -26.30 5.87
C GLU A 48 -8.55 -25.11 6.85
N CYS A 49 -8.67 -25.40 8.16
CA CYS A 49 -8.72 -24.36 9.18
C CYS A 49 -7.38 -23.61 9.31
N LEU A 50 -6.25 -24.32 9.18
CA LEU A 50 -4.92 -23.70 9.19
C LEU A 50 -4.68 -22.86 7.93
N GLU A 51 -5.15 -23.30 6.76
CA GLU A 51 -5.09 -22.55 5.51
C GLU A 51 -5.84 -21.22 5.60
N GLU A 52 -7.08 -21.22 6.09
CA GLU A 52 -7.86 -19.99 6.32
C GLU A 52 -7.19 -19.05 7.34
N ILE A 53 -6.67 -19.60 8.45
CA ILE A 53 -5.93 -18.82 9.45
C ILE A 53 -4.67 -18.17 8.84
N LEU A 54 -3.93 -18.88 7.98
CA LEU A 54 -2.72 -18.37 7.35
C LEU A 54 -3.00 -17.41 6.18
N GLU A 55 -4.09 -17.57 5.42
CA GLU A 55 -4.51 -16.61 4.38
C GLU A 55 -4.87 -15.23 4.98
N HIS A 56 -5.33 -15.17 6.24
CA HIS A 56 -5.45 -13.90 6.97
C HIS A 56 -4.09 -13.20 7.21
N LEU A 57 -2.97 -13.95 7.20
CA LEU A 57 -1.61 -13.44 7.36
C LEU A 57 -0.89 -13.16 6.04
N LYS A 58 -1.53 -13.28 4.86
CA LYS A 58 -0.93 -13.07 3.51
C LYS A 58 -0.25 -11.72 3.25
N ASN A 59 -0.46 -10.74 4.12
CA ASN A 59 0.18 -9.42 4.10
C ASN A 59 1.22 -9.25 5.22
N ASP A 60 1.20 -10.10 6.25
CA ASP A 60 2.16 -10.11 7.36
C ASP A 60 3.26 -11.13 7.07
N ARG A 61 4.25 -10.68 6.29
CA ARG A 61 5.37 -11.51 5.84
C ARG A 61 6.25 -11.99 6.99
N SER A 62 6.37 -11.19 8.06
CA SER A 62 7.18 -11.53 9.24
C SER A 62 6.56 -12.66 10.06
N THR A 63 5.24 -12.61 10.30
CA THR A 63 4.53 -13.72 10.96
C THR A 63 4.51 -14.96 10.06
N LEU A 64 4.28 -14.83 8.75
CA LEU A 64 4.35 -15.97 7.82
C LEU A 64 5.75 -16.60 7.75
N TYR A 65 6.81 -15.80 7.79
CA TYR A 65 8.18 -16.32 7.90
C TYR A 65 8.37 -17.09 9.21
N SER A 66 7.88 -16.56 10.33
CA SER A 66 7.94 -17.26 11.62
C SER A 66 7.20 -18.61 11.58
N CYS A 67 6.08 -18.69 10.84
CA CYS A 67 5.32 -19.92 10.66
C CYS A 67 6.13 -21.06 10.02
N ILE A 68 7.04 -20.80 9.07
CA ILE A 68 7.75 -21.88 8.36
C ILE A 68 8.64 -22.73 9.28
N PHE A 69 9.05 -22.19 10.42
CA PHE A 69 9.91 -22.88 11.40
C PHE A 69 9.11 -23.66 12.46
N VAL A 70 7.77 -23.55 12.47
CA VAL A 70 6.92 -24.22 13.47
C VAL A 70 6.94 -25.75 13.25
N ASN A 71 6.59 -26.20 12.04
CA ASN A 71 6.68 -27.60 11.62
C ASN A 71 6.53 -27.73 10.08
N ARG A 72 6.63 -28.97 9.57
CA ARG A 72 6.52 -29.27 8.13
C ARG A 72 5.18 -28.85 7.49
N LEU A 73 4.06 -28.92 8.23
CA LEU A 73 2.75 -28.52 7.73
C LEU A 73 2.68 -27.00 7.57
N PHE A 74 3.03 -26.24 8.60
CA PHE A 74 3.07 -24.78 8.54
C PHE A 74 4.03 -24.28 7.47
N CYS A 75 5.19 -24.92 7.30
CA CYS A 75 6.11 -24.62 6.19
C CYS A 75 5.45 -24.80 4.82
N ARG A 76 4.78 -25.94 4.58
CA ARG A 76 4.06 -26.21 3.33
C ARG A 76 2.93 -25.23 3.03
N LEU A 77 2.25 -24.70 4.05
CA LEU A 77 1.13 -23.75 3.89
C LEU A 77 1.61 -22.29 3.78
N ALA A 78 2.64 -21.89 4.52
CA ALA A 78 3.12 -20.51 4.55
C ALA A 78 4.05 -20.15 3.37
N ILE A 79 4.82 -21.10 2.82
CA ILE A 79 5.69 -20.85 1.66
C ILE A 79 4.90 -20.35 0.42
N PRO A 80 3.77 -20.97 0.01
CA PRO A 80 2.92 -20.45 -1.06
C PRO A 80 2.46 -19.01 -0.84
N LEU A 81 2.15 -18.62 0.40
CA LEU A 81 1.71 -17.27 0.75
C LEU A 81 2.86 -16.26 0.70
N LEU A 82 4.04 -16.64 1.20
CA LEU A 82 5.26 -15.84 1.13
C LEU A 82 5.72 -15.58 -0.32
N TRP A 83 5.67 -16.61 -1.19
CA TRP A 83 6.06 -16.51 -2.60
C TRP A 83 4.94 -16.06 -3.55
N ARG A 84 3.74 -15.77 -3.03
CA ARG A 84 2.59 -15.32 -3.82
C ARG A 84 2.86 -14.04 -4.61
N ARG A 85 3.62 -13.10 -4.02
CA ARG A 85 3.94 -11.76 -4.56
C ARG A 85 5.39 -11.39 -4.21
N PRO A 86 6.38 -12.04 -4.83
CA PRO A 86 7.76 -12.00 -4.37
C PRO A 86 8.43 -10.63 -4.58
N PHE A 87 8.02 -9.87 -5.60
CA PHE A 87 8.67 -8.61 -5.97
C PHE A 87 8.02 -7.34 -5.40
N GLU A 88 6.78 -7.40 -4.88
CA GLU A 88 5.98 -6.20 -4.52
C GLU A 88 6.58 -5.29 -3.41
N TYR A 89 7.41 -5.87 -2.53
CA TYR A 89 7.90 -5.20 -1.31
C TYR A 89 9.36 -4.73 -1.47
N PRO A 90 9.66 -3.43 -1.24
CA PRO A 90 11.00 -2.87 -1.36
C PRO A 90 11.93 -3.40 -0.27
N ASN A 91 13.03 -4.04 -0.69
CA ASN A 91 14.02 -4.59 0.23
C ASN A 91 15.43 -4.49 -0.38
N LYS A 92 16.39 -3.98 0.41
CA LYS A 92 17.81 -3.84 0.07
C LYS A 92 18.51 -5.17 -0.30
N TYR A 93 17.92 -6.32 0.04
CA TYR A 93 18.44 -7.66 -0.24
C TYR A 93 17.69 -8.40 -1.36
N ARG A 94 17.00 -7.69 -2.27
CA ARG A 94 16.27 -8.26 -3.41
C ARG A 94 17.09 -9.21 -4.31
N PHE A 95 18.40 -9.00 -4.43
CA PHE A 95 19.29 -9.94 -5.14
C PHE A 95 19.25 -11.39 -4.59
N ARG A 96 18.84 -11.59 -3.32
CA ARG A 96 18.62 -12.93 -2.74
C ARG A 96 17.43 -13.67 -3.37
N LEU A 97 16.43 -12.95 -3.90
CA LEU A 97 15.34 -13.53 -4.69
C LEU A 97 15.88 -14.09 -6.00
N ILE A 98 16.68 -13.31 -6.72
CA ILE A 98 17.33 -13.74 -7.97
C ILE A 98 18.23 -14.96 -7.72
N ARG A 99 19.05 -14.93 -6.65
CA ARG A 99 19.82 -16.11 -6.21
C ARG A 99 18.96 -17.36 -5.96
N THR A 100 17.75 -17.19 -5.42
CA THR A 100 16.80 -18.30 -5.20
C THR A 100 16.18 -18.80 -6.51
N TYR A 101 15.87 -17.91 -7.45
CA TYR A 101 15.38 -18.31 -8.77
C TYR A 101 16.46 -18.96 -9.62
N ILE A 102 17.72 -18.53 -9.52
CA ILE A 102 18.87 -19.19 -10.15
C ILE A 102 19.05 -20.62 -9.65
N SER A 103 18.81 -20.91 -8.36
CA SER A 103 18.83 -22.31 -7.89
C SER A 103 17.60 -23.13 -8.33
N CYS A 104 16.53 -22.50 -8.83
CA CYS A 104 15.37 -23.16 -9.42
C CYS A 104 15.57 -23.53 -10.90
N LEU A 105 16.58 -22.97 -11.58
CA LEU A 105 16.92 -23.27 -12.97
C LEU A 105 17.40 -24.73 -13.11
N ASP A 106 17.22 -25.28 -14.31
CA ASP A 106 17.89 -26.52 -14.71
C ASP A 106 19.39 -26.28 -14.98
N ASP A 107 20.13 -27.36 -15.18
CA ASP A 107 21.59 -27.30 -15.26
C ASP A 107 22.06 -26.76 -16.63
N ASP A 108 21.25 -26.90 -17.68
CA ASP A 108 21.49 -26.29 -19.00
C ASP A 108 21.33 -24.76 -18.94
N GLN A 109 20.28 -24.25 -18.29
CA GLN A 109 20.07 -22.82 -18.04
C GLN A 109 21.19 -22.22 -17.18
N LYS A 110 21.67 -22.94 -16.15
CA LYS A 110 22.84 -22.50 -15.37
C LYS A 110 24.10 -22.48 -16.21
N LYS A 111 24.30 -23.47 -17.08
CA LYS A 111 25.43 -23.53 -18.00
C LYS A 111 25.44 -22.32 -18.94
N ILE A 112 24.30 -21.94 -19.51
CA ILE A 112 24.19 -20.72 -20.35
C ILE A 112 24.67 -19.47 -19.58
N LEU A 113 24.33 -19.33 -18.30
CA LEU A 113 24.81 -18.22 -17.48
C LEU A 113 26.32 -18.27 -17.24
N LEU A 114 26.88 -19.45 -16.94
CA LEU A 114 28.31 -19.67 -16.75
C LEU A 114 29.12 -19.40 -18.02
N ASP A 115 28.64 -19.87 -19.18
CA ASP A 115 29.27 -19.70 -20.49
C ASP A 115 29.29 -18.21 -20.91
N ASN A 116 28.37 -17.38 -20.39
CA ASN A 116 28.37 -15.92 -20.53
C ASN A 116 29.17 -15.17 -19.44
N GLY A 117 30.01 -15.88 -18.68
CA GLY A 117 30.95 -15.30 -17.72
C GLY A 117 30.33 -14.81 -16.41
N LEU A 118 29.11 -15.25 -16.06
CA LEU A 118 28.46 -14.89 -14.80
C LEU A 118 28.87 -15.85 -13.68
N LYS A 119 29.06 -15.31 -12.47
CA LYS A 119 29.40 -16.10 -11.28
C LYS A 119 28.12 -16.65 -10.65
N VAL A 120 27.62 -17.74 -11.21
CA VAL A 120 26.49 -18.51 -10.65
C VAL A 120 26.94 -19.15 -9.33
N PRO A 121 26.30 -18.84 -8.17
CA PRO A 121 26.63 -19.49 -6.91
C PRO A 121 26.20 -20.95 -6.94
N ASP A 122 27.11 -21.87 -6.63
CA ASP A 122 26.75 -23.26 -6.40
C ASP A 122 25.78 -23.35 -5.22
N LEU A 123 24.63 -23.97 -5.47
CA LEU A 123 23.45 -23.94 -4.61
C LEU A 123 22.68 -25.25 -4.72
N PRO A 124 22.29 -25.87 -3.60
CA PRO A 124 21.47 -27.06 -3.64
C PRO A 124 20.10 -26.75 -4.27
N LYS A 125 19.56 -27.73 -4.99
CA LYS A 125 18.22 -27.65 -5.57
C LYS A 125 17.19 -27.36 -4.47
N PRO A 126 16.31 -26.35 -4.64
CA PRO A 126 15.41 -25.93 -3.57
C PRO A 126 14.35 -27.00 -3.28
N PHE A 127 14.00 -27.15 -2.00
CA PHE A 127 12.92 -28.04 -1.54
C PHE A 127 11.54 -27.71 -2.13
N PHE A 128 11.37 -26.47 -2.58
CA PHE A 128 10.13 -25.97 -3.15
C PHE A 128 10.40 -25.44 -4.56
N ASP A 129 9.53 -25.81 -5.50
CA ASP A 129 9.37 -25.07 -6.75
C ASP A 129 8.76 -23.71 -6.40
N TYR A 130 9.61 -22.71 -6.20
CA TYR A 130 9.20 -21.35 -5.87
C TYR A 130 8.46 -20.63 -7.01
N PRO A 131 8.88 -20.71 -8.29
CA PRO A 131 8.17 -20.12 -9.43
C PRO A 131 6.67 -20.41 -9.47
N LYS A 132 6.23 -21.65 -9.20
CA LYS A 132 4.81 -22.02 -9.32
C LYS A 132 3.87 -21.29 -8.36
N TYR A 133 4.38 -20.75 -7.26
CA TYR A 133 3.57 -20.03 -6.26
C TYR A 133 3.31 -18.57 -6.63
N MET A 134 4.02 -18.03 -7.62
CA MET A 134 3.87 -16.64 -8.03
C MET A 134 2.48 -16.38 -8.62
N GLN A 135 1.72 -15.48 -7.99
CA GLN A 135 0.43 -14.96 -8.46
C GLN A 135 0.47 -13.44 -8.68
N GLY A 136 1.52 -12.75 -8.24
CA GLY A 136 1.72 -11.33 -8.45
C GLY A 136 3.11 -11.06 -8.99
N PHE A 137 3.17 -10.49 -10.19
CA PHE A 137 4.41 -10.07 -10.83
C PHE A 137 4.50 -8.54 -10.88
N ASP A 138 5.64 -7.99 -10.48
CA ASP A 138 5.92 -6.56 -10.45
C ASP A 138 7.23 -6.34 -11.20
N PHE A 139 7.11 -5.87 -12.44
CA PHE A 139 8.22 -5.86 -13.41
C PHE A 139 9.37 -4.97 -12.93
N PHE A 140 9.08 -3.76 -12.44
CA PHE A 140 10.10 -2.81 -11.98
C PHE A 140 10.98 -3.37 -10.86
N HIS A 141 10.36 -4.06 -9.91
CA HIS A 141 11.08 -4.64 -8.79
C HIS A 141 11.76 -5.97 -9.13
N PHE A 142 11.32 -6.65 -10.19
CA PHE A 142 12.06 -7.75 -10.78
C PHE A 142 13.31 -7.23 -11.50
N THR A 143 13.19 -6.22 -12.37
CA THR A 143 14.34 -5.64 -13.09
C THR A 143 15.37 -5.04 -12.13
N GLU A 144 14.94 -4.33 -11.09
CA GLU A 144 15.83 -3.82 -10.02
C GLU A 144 16.51 -4.97 -9.23
N ALA A 145 15.80 -6.08 -8.99
CA ALA A 145 16.39 -7.25 -8.33
C ALA A 145 17.46 -7.92 -9.20
N ILE A 146 17.25 -7.96 -10.52
CA ILE A 146 18.24 -8.39 -11.51
C ILE A 146 19.43 -7.43 -11.51
N GLU A 147 19.21 -6.12 -11.67
CA GLU A 147 20.23 -5.05 -11.62
C GLU A 147 21.16 -5.25 -10.40
N LYS A 148 20.60 -5.38 -9.19
CA LYS A 148 21.38 -5.58 -7.96
C LYS A 148 22.08 -6.95 -7.85
N TRP A 149 21.64 -7.96 -8.59
CA TRP A 149 22.35 -9.24 -8.68
C TRP A 149 23.50 -9.17 -9.69
N VAL A 150 23.31 -8.54 -10.85
CA VAL A 150 24.36 -8.38 -11.87
C VAL A 150 25.42 -7.38 -11.42
N GLU A 151 25.06 -6.28 -10.75
CA GLU A 151 26.03 -5.39 -10.06
C GLU A 151 26.95 -6.17 -9.10
N GLY A 152 26.43 -7.18 -8.40
CA GLY A 152 27.22 -8.03 -7.52
C GLY A 152 28.24 -8.95 -8.22
N ASN A 153 28.15 -9.09 -9.55
CA ASN A 153 29.09 -9.88 -10.35
C ASN A 153 30.28 -9.06 -10.90
N TYR A 154 30.15 -7.72 -11.01
CA TYR A 154 31.12 -6.84 -11.69
C TYR A 154 31.51 -5.62 -10.85
N CYS A 155 32.78 -5.18 -10.97
CA CYS A 155 33.28 -4.01 -10.25
C CYS A 155 33.27 -2.69 -11.06
N SER A 156 32.89 -2.72 -12.34
CA SER A 156 32.88 -1.56 -13.25
C SER A 156 31.97 -1.80 -14.49
N MET A 157 31.35 -0.75 -15.05
CA MET A 157 30.36 -0.80 -16.16
C MET A 157 30.66 0.26 -17.26
N PRO A 158 30.11 0.25 -18.53
CA PRO A 158 28.74 -0.16 -18.95
C PRO A 158 28.42 -1.54 -19.60
N PRO A 159 29.07 -2.01 -20.68
CA PRO A 159 28.34 -2.79 -21.72
C PRO A 159 27.85 -4.18 -21.29
N TYR A 160 28.74 -5.04 -20.77
CA TYR A 160 28.43 -6.44 -20.46
C TYR A 160 27.27 -6.63 -19.48
N LEU A 161 26.97 -5.65 -18.62
CA LEU A 161 25.85 -5.72 -17.68
C LEU A 161 24.50 -5.56 -18.36
N ILE A 162 24.38 -4.78 -19.45
CA ILE A 162 23.13 -4.67 -20.19
C ILE A 162 22.79 -6.04 -20.81
N ASN A 163 23.72 -6.60 -21.59
CA ASN A 163 23.55 -7.92 -22.22
C ASN A 163 23.27 -9.01 -21.18
N ASN A 164 23.98 -9.01 -20.04
CA ASN A 164 23.78 -10.01 -19.01
C ASN A 164 22.48 -9.80 -18.23
N MET A 165 22.03 -8.56 -18.01
CA MET A 165 20.69 -8.29 -17.48
C MET A 165 19.62 -8.82 -18.42
N GLU A 166 19.74 -8.62 -19.75
CA GLU A 166 18.77 -9.09 -20.74
C GLU A 166 18.71 -10.63 -20.72
N LEU A 167 19.87 -11.29 -20.72
CA LEU A 167 19.98 -12.75 -20.64
C LEU A 167 19.37 -13.32 -19.36
N ILE A 168 19.73 -12.80 -18.18
CA ILE A 168 19.24 -13.32 -16.90
C ILE A 168 17.75 -13.02 -16.72
N GLU A 169 17.29 -11.83 -17.13
CA GLU A 169 15.87 -11.47 -17.08
C GLU A 169 15.05 -12.36 -18.02
N GLN A 170 15.54 -12.65 -19.23
CA GLN A 170 14.89 -13.57 -20.14
C GLN A 170 14.83 -15.00 -19.58
N ILE A 171 15.94 -15.54 -19.05
CA ILE A 171 16.00 -16.90 -18.49
C ILE A 171 15.08 -17.02 -17.26
N ILE A 172 15.17 -16.10 -16.31
CA ILE A 172 14.36 -16.14 -15.08
C ILE A 172 12.90 -15.78 -15.40
N GLY A 173 12.64 -14.82 -16.29
CA GLY A 173 11.30 -14.46 -16.76
C GLY A 173 10.60 -15.63 -17.44
N ASN A 174 11.28 -16.31 -18.36
CA ASN A 174 10.81 -17.55 -18.98
C ASN A 174 10.43 -18.60 -17.94
N MET A 175 11.34 -18.90 -17.00
CA MET A 175 11.08 -19.86 -15.92
C MET A 175 9.89 -19.45 -15.05
N LEU A 176 9.80 -18.18 -14.66
CA LEU A 176 8.74 -17.65 -13.81
C LEU A 176 7.37 -17.76 -14.49
N PHE A 177 7.26 -17.37 -15.75
CA PHE A 177 5.99 -17.36 -16.47
C PHE A 177 5.54 -18.76 -16.89
N SER A 178 6.46 -19.60 -17.38
CA SER A 178 6.17 -20.99 -17.77
C SER A 178 5.73 -21.90 -16.61
N ARG A 179 6.28 -21.68 -15.40
CA ARG A 179 5.95 -22.51 -14.22
C ARG A 179 4.85 -21.92 -13.35
N SER A 180 4.46 -20.66 -13.56
CA SER A 180 3.39 -20.02 -12.77
C SER A 180 2.03 -20.68 -13.00
N ASN A 181 1.22 -20.81 -11.94
CA ASN A 181 -0.18 -21.27 -12.03
C ASN A 181 -1.15 -20.15 -12.49
N GLY A 182 -0.64 -19.18 -13.26
CA GLY A 182 -1.36 -17.97 -13.67
C GLY A 182 -1.26 -16.81 -12.67
N LEU A 183 -0.94 -15.63 -13.20
CA LEU A 183 -0.93 -14.36 -12.50
C LEU A 183 -2.35 -13.90 -12.20
N ARG A 184 -2.57 -13.40 -10.97
CA ARG A 184 -3.77 -12.65 -10.56
C ARG A 184 -3.52 -11.15 -10.57
N ILE A 185 -2.27 -10.73 -10.33
CA ILE A 185 -1.82 -9.34 -10.31
C ILE A 185 -0.61 -9.21 -11.23
N PHE A 186 -0.62 -8.23 -12.12
CA PHE A 186 0.53 -7.87 -12.93
C PHE A 186 0.71 -6.35 -12.90
N LYS A 187 1.89 -5.91 -12.48
CA LYS A 187 2.27 -4.50 -12.39
C LYS A 187 3.46 -4.26 -13.31
N TYR A 188 3.27 -3.35 -14.25
CA TYR A 188 4.30 -2.88 -15.17
C TYR A 188 4.57 -1.41 -14.85
N TYR A 189 5.70 -1.14 -14.21
CA TYR A 189 6.16 0.22 -13.93
C TYR A 189 7.52 0.44 -14.61
N ARG A 190 7.72 1.61 -15.24
CA ARG A 190 9.04 2.07 -15.70
C ARG A 190 9.25 3.54 -15.31
N GLY A 191 10.13 3.78 -14.34
CA GLY A 191 10.47 5.10 -13.82
C GLY A 191 11.86 5.60 -14.24
N PHE A 192 12.17 6.85 -13.93
CA PHE A 192 13.46 7.50 -14.20
C PHE A 192 14.56 7.10 -13.19
N GLY A 193 14.76 5.80 -12.99
CA GLY A 193 15.57 5.28 -11.88
C GLY A 193 17.08 5.51 -12.01
N ASN A 194 17.66 5.15 -13.17
CA ASN A 194 19.10 5.18 -13.47
C ASN A 194 19.33 5.31 -14.99
N ILE A 195 20.55 5.63 -15.43
CA ILE A 195 20.94 5.66 -16.86
C ILE A 195 20.70 4.30 -17.55
N ILE A 196 20.93 3.19 -16.84
CA ILE A 196 20.69 1.82 -17.34
C ILE A 196 19.22 1.64 -17.75
N ASN A 197 18.26 2.22 -17.01
CA ASN A 197 16.83 2.14 -17.31
C ASN A 197 16.40 2.86 -18.62
N TYR A 198 17.28 3.65 -19.24
CA TYR A 198 17.06 4.25 -20.57
C TYR A 198 17.62 3.39 -21.70
N GLN A 199 18.64 2.57 -21.43
CA GLN A 199 19.29 1.72 -22.45
C GLN A 199 18.71 0.31 -22.47
N TYR A 200 18.24 -0.19 -21.33
CA TYR A 200 17.72 -1.53 -21.12
C TYR A 200 16.23 -1.65 -21.44
N PHE A 201 15.86 -2.43 -22.46
CA PHE A 201 14.46 -2.62 -22.86
C PHE A 201 14.11 -4.07 -23.25
N THR A 202 13.57 -4.84 -22.31
CA THR A 202 12.84 -6.09 -22.63
C THR A 202 11.38 -5.84 -23.01
N ASP A 203 10.93 -6.43 -24.13
CA ASP A 203 9.51 -6.70 -24.36
C ASP A 203 9.11 -7.97 -23.61
N ILE A 204 8.39 -7.79 -22.50
CA ILE A 204 7.94 -8.88 -21.62
C ILE A 204 7.04 -9.92 -22.32
N LYS A 205 6.42 -9.57 -23.46
CA LYS A 205 5.64 -10.51 -24.28
C LYS A 205 6.49 -11.69 -24.78
N LEU A 206 7.80 -11.51 -24.91
CA LEU A 206 8.74 -12.53 -25.37
C LEU A 206 8.96 -13.66 -24.36
N TYR A 207 8.45 -13.54 -23.12
CA TYR A 207 8.56 -14.62 -22.15
C TYR A 207 7.74 -15.85 -22.55
N THR A 208 8.33 -17.04 -22.39
CA THR A 208 7.66 -18.32 -22.65
C THR A 208 6.38 -18.45 -21.82
N SER A 209 5.28 -18.84 -22.47
CA SER A 209 3.94 -18.99 -21.87
C SER A 209 3.33 -17.68 -21.32
N PHE A 210 3.79 -16.50 -21.76
CA PHE A 210 3.26 -15.20 -21.34
C PHE A 210 1.72 -15.16 -21.35
N SER A 211 1.09 -15.40 -22.50
CA SER A 211 -0.38 -15.39 -22.63
C SER A 211 -1.09 -16.38 -21.70
N HIS A 212 -0.56 -17.60 -21.53
CA HIS A 212 -1.15 -18.59 -20.63
C HIS A 212 -1.15 -18.10 -19.17
N SER A 213 -0.05 -17.49 -18.74
CA SER A 213 0.08 -16.92 -17.39
C SER A 213 -0.95 -15.82 -17.09
N LEU A 214 -1.46 -15.13 -18.10
CA LEU A 214 -2.41 -14.01 -17.92
C LEU A 214 -3.88 -14.45 -17.79
N SER A 215 -4.20 -15.71 -18.07
CA SER A 215 -5.58 -16.25 -18.07
C SER A 215 -6.40 -15.93 -16.79
N ASN A 216 -5.72 -15.92 -15.64
CA ASN A 216 -6.30 -15.68 -14.31
C ASN A 216 -6.20 -14.22 -13.83
N LEU A 217 -5.75 -13.29 -14.68
CA LEU A 217 -5.42 -11.92 -14.29
C LEU A 217 -6.68 -11.13 -13.88
N ARG A 218 -6.64 -10.53 -12.69
CA ARG A 218 -7.73 -9.72 -12.10
C ARG A 218 -7.36 -8.25 -11.91
N THR A 219 -6.07 -7.96 -11.82
CA THR A 219 -5.51 -6.65 -11.51
C THR A 219 -4.35 -6.39 -12.46
N PHE A 220 -4.47 -5.37 -13.31
CA PHE A 220 -3.38 -4.90 -14.15
C PHE A 220 -3.08 -3.43 -13.85
N GLU A 221 -1.82 -3.15 -13.51
CA GLU A 221 -1.34 -1.79 -13.23
C GLU A 221 -0.23 -1.46 -14.23
N PHE A 222 -0.34 -0.34 -14.95
CA PHE A 222 0.62 0.14 -15.92
C PHE A 222 0.98 1.60 -15.63
N GLN A 223 2.27 1.90 -15.43
CA GLN A 223 2.81 3.28 -15.39
C GLN A 223 4.13 3.36 -16.14
N ALA A 224 4.14 4.07 -17.26
CA ALA A 224 5.38 4.37 -17.96
C ALA A 224 5.68 5.86 -17.87
N PHE A 225 6.74 6.21 -17.13
CA PHE A 225 7.31 7.56 -17.12
C PHE A 225 8.54 7.63 -18.02
N SER A 226 9.36 6.56 -18.03
CA SER A 226 10.52 6.42 -18.92
C SER A 226 10.20 5.59 -20.17
N TYR A 227 10.78 5.98 -21.30
CA TYR A 227 10.76 5.28 -22.59
C TYR A 227 12.04 5.67 -23.36
N ARG A 228 12.48 4.81 -24.28
CA ARG A 228 13.70 5.00 -25.09
C ARG A 228 13.41 5.82 -26.35
N ASP A 229 12.36 5.41 -27.06
CA ASP A 229 12.04 5.77 -28.45
C ASP A 229 10.60 5.28 -28.79
N ASN A 230 10.27 5.20 -30.09
CA ASN A 230 9.00 4.67 -30.58
C ASN A 230 8.85 3.15 -30.44
N GLU A 231 9.95 2.37 -30.33
CA GLU A 231 9.87 0.91 -30.14
C GLU A 231 9.22 0.57 -28.79
N SER A 232 9.47 1.42 -27.79
CA SER A 232 8.79 1.36 -26.49
C SER A 232 7.26 1.36 -26.65
N PHE A 233 6.71 2.17 -27.55
CA PHE A 233 5.26 2.25 -27.79
C PHE A 233 4.72 1.04 -28.57
N ALA A 234 5.50 0.49 -29.50
CA ALA A 234 5.16 -0.75 -30.20
C ALA A 234 5.09 -1.93 -29.23
N ALA A 235 6.06 -2.06 -28.32
CA ALA A 235 6.07 -3.08 -27.27
C ALA A 235 4.91 -2.92 -26.27
N TRP A 236 4.54 -1.69 -25.88
CA TRP A 236 3.35 -1.49 -25.03
C TRP A 236 2.05 -1.81 -25.77
N SER A 237 1.96 -1.54 -27.08
CA SER A 237 0.83 -1.95 -27.92
C SER A 237 0.73 -3.47 -27.98
N ASN A 238 1.86 -4.16 -28.21
CA ASN A 238 1.98 -5.61 -28.16
C ASN A 238 1.53 -6.20 -26.81
N LEU A 239 1.95 -5.57 -25.71
CA LEU A 239 1.57 -5.93 -24.35
C LEU A 239 0.06 -5.82 -24.13
N PHE A 240 -0.55 -4.67 -24.43
CA PHE A 240 -1.98 -4.44 -24.23
C PHE A 240 -2.84 -5.38 -25.09
N THR A 241 -2.49 -5.56 -26.37
CA THR A 241 -3.15 -6.53 -27.28
C THR A 241 -3.04 -7.96 -26.73
N SER A 242 -1.87 -8.35 -26.24
CA SER A 242 -1.66 -9.69 -25.67
C SER A 242 -2.52 -9.91 -24.41
N ILE A 243 -2.62 -8.92 -23.52
CA ILE A 243 -3.50 -9.00 -22.34
C ILE A 243 -4.98 -9.06 -22.77
N ALA A 244 -5.42 -8.21 -23.70
CA ALA A 244 -6.80 -8.16 -24.20
C ALA A 244 -7.27 -9.50 -24.82
N ASN A 245 -6.35 -10.21 -25.46
CA ASN A 245 -6.59 -11.52 -26.06
C ASN A 245 -6.50 -12.66 -25.02
N SER A 246 -5.65 -12.53 -24.00
CA SER A 246 -5.38 -13.61 -23.03
C SER A 246 -6.31 -13.62 -21.82
N THR A 247 -6.97 -12.52 -21.48
CA THR A 247 -7.87 -12.46 -20.31
C THR A 247 -9.10 -11.59 -20.52
N ARG A 248 -10.19 -12.00 -19.87
CA ARG A 248 -11.49 -11.30 -19.77
C ARG A 248 -11.90 -11.12 -18.30
N ASN A 249 -10.97 -11.33 -17.37
CA ASN A 249 -11.20 -11.45 -15.93
C ASN A 249 -10.72 -10.23 -15.12
N ILE A 250 -10.20 -9.19 -15.78
CA ILE A 250 -9.68 -8.00 -15.10
C ILE A 250 -10.83 -7.21 -14.49
N LYS A 251 -10.74 -6.98 -13.18
CA LYS A 251 -11.68 -6.18 -12.39
C LYS A 251 -11.09 -4.82 -11.99
N HIS A 252 -9.76 -4.74 -11.92
CA HIS A 252 -9.03 -3.51 -11.61
C HIS A 252 -8.02 -3.17 -12.70
N LEU A 253 -8.13 -1.95 -13.24
CA LEU A 253 -7.13 -1.31 -14.09
C LEU A 253 -6.57 -0.06 -13.41
N SER A 254 -5.25 0.09 -13.49
CA SER A 254 -4.54 1.32 -13.16
C SER A 254 -3.69 1.71 -14.37
N LEU A 255 -3.98 2.82 -15.04
CA LEU A 255 -3.42 3.15 -16.35
C LEU A 255 -2.83 4.56 -16.39
N PHE A 256 -1.54 4.65 -16.74
CA PHE A 256 -0.80 5.90 -16.83
C PHE A 256 0.18 5.85 -18.02
N ILE A 257 -0.17 6.57 -19.07
CA ILE A 257 0.55 6.67 -20.33
C ILE A 257 1.28 8.03 -20.37
N PRO A 258 2.56 8.09 -20.81
CA PRO A 258 3.29 9.35 -20.85
C PRO A 258 2.78 10.23 -21.99
N ALA A 259 2.65 11.54 -21.75
CA ALA A 259 2.02 12.49 -22.67
C ALA A 259 2.56 12.45 -24.12
N LYS A 260 3.84 12.11 -24.34
CA LYS A 260 4.40 11.99 -25.70
C LYS A 260 3.81 10.82 -26.50
N ALA A 261 3.32 9.78 -25.83
CA ALA A 261 2.73 8.61 -26.48
C ALA A 261 1.26 8.83 -26.91
N HIS A 262 0.60 9.91 -26.49
CA HIS A 262 -0.83 10.15 -26.79
C HIS A 262 -1.14 10.48 -28.26
N HIS A 263 -0.10 10.59 -29.10
CA HIS A 263 -0.22 10.75 -30.55
C HIS A 263 -0.12 9.39 -31.29
N ASN A 264 0.18 8.30 -30.58
CA ASN A 264 0.34 6.97 -31.18
C ASN A 264 -1.02 6.26 -31.28
N GLN A 265 -1.56 6.20 -32.50
CA GLN A 265 -2.86 5.58 -32.79
C GLN A 265 -2.89 4.08 -32.51
N GLN A 266 -1.80 3.34 -32.78
CA GLN A 266 -1.71 1.91 -32.53
C GLN A 266 -1.80 1.59 -31.03
N LEU A 267 -1.12 2.40 -30.20
CA LEU A 267 -1.17 2.31 -28.74
C LEU A 267 -2.55 2.65 -28.19
N CYS A 268 -3.22 3.66 -28.76
CA CYS A 268 -4.60 4.02 -28.44
C CYS A 268 -5.55 2.84 -28.71
N GLN A 269 -5.44 2.23 -29.90
CA GLN A 269 -6.26 1.09 -30.31
C GLN A 269 -6.02 -0.12 -29.41
N ALA A 270 -4.77 -0.47 -29.13
CA ALA A 270 -4.41 -1.59 -28.27
C ALA A 270 -4.90 -1.41 -26.82
N LEU A 271 -4.76 -0.20 -26.27
CA LEU A 271 -5.26 0.12 -24.92
C LEU A 271 -6.79 0.17 -24.86
N SER A 272 -7.44 0.68 -25.91
CA SER A 272 -8.90 0.67 -26.05
C SER A 272 -9.44 -0.76 -26.16
N GLN A 273 -8.78 -1.64 -26.92
CA GLN A 273 -9.11 -3.06 -27.00
C GLN A 273 -8.93 -3.76 -25.64
N LEU A 274 -7.87 -3.44 -24.90
CA LEU A 274 -7.69 -3.91 -23.53
C LEU A 274 -8.85 -3.50 -22.62
N ILE A 275 -9.29 -2.24 -22.64
CA ILE A 275 -10.42 -1.78 -21.84
C ILE A 275 -11.74 -2.45 -22.27
N LEU A 276 -12.04 -2.43 -23.58
CA LEU A 276 -13.29 -2.95 -24.15
C LEU A 276 -13.45 -4.47 -23.94
N SER A 277 -12.36 -5.22 -23.97
CA SER A 277 -12.38 -6.68 -23.76
C SER A 277 -12.80 -7.12 -22.36
N GLN A 278 -12.76 -6.26 -21.33
CA GLN A 278 -13.05 -6.66 -19.94
C GLN A 278 -14.53 -6.46 -19.58
N PRO A 279 -15.38 -7.50 -19.48
CA PRO A 279 -16.79 -7.35 -19.09
C PRO A 279 -16.99 -6.94 -17.64
N ASN A 280 -16.07 -7.35 -16.74
CA ASN A 280 -16.19 -7.22 -15.29
C ASN A 280 -15.31 -6.10 -14.69
N LEU A 281 -14.92 -5.12 -15.49
CA LEU A 281 -14.11 -3.98 -15.05
C LEU A 281 -14.92 -3.08 -14.12
N SER A 282 -14.67 -3.17 -12.82
CA SER A 282 -15.40 -2.41 -11.79
C SER A 282 -14.58 -1.32 -11.10
N SER A 283 -13.26 -1.32 -11.29
CA SER A 283 -12.34 -0.40 -10.61
C SER A 283 -11.32 0.16 -11.59
N LEU A 284 -11.30 1.48 -11.73
CA LEU A 284 -10.36 2.21 -12.58
C LEU A 284 -9.54 3.23 -11.76
N VAL A 285 -8.24 3.29 -12.02
CA VAL A 285 -7.33 4.36 -11.60
C VAL A 285 -6.68 4.90 -12.88
N ILE A 286 -6.76 6.21 -13.11
CA ILE A 286 -6.30 6.81 -14.39
C ILE A 286 -5.94 8.28 -14.19
N ASP A 287 -5.05 8.84 -15.01
CA ASP A 287 -4.88 10.29 -15.11
C ASP A 287 -5.73 10.92 -16.22
N GLU A 288 -5.93 12.23 -16.18
CA GLU A 288 -6.75 12.92 -17.17
C GLU A 288 -6.26 12.73 -18.61
N LEU A 289 -4.94 12.75 -18.86
CA LEU A 289 -4.41 12.66 -20.22
C LEU A 289 -4.58 11.25 -20.78
N THR A 290 -4.33 10.20 -19.98
CA THR A 290 -4.67 8.83 -20.38
C THR A 290 -6.18 8.67 -20.56
N ALA A 291 -7.01 9.27 -19.71
CA ALA A 291 -8.47 9.19 -19.85
C ALA A 291 -8.98 9.85 -21.15
N GLN A 292 -8.38 10.98 -21.55
CA GLN A 292 -8.62 11.59 -22.86
C GLN A 292 -8.19 10.68 -24.01
N PHE A 293 -7.03 10.03 -23.88
CA PHE A 293 -6.44 9.16 -24.91
C PHE A 293 -7.27 7.89 -25.23
N VAL A 294 -8.16 7.44 -24.34
CA VAL A 294 -9.04 6.27 -24.54
C VAL A 294 -10.50 6.54 -24.17
N TYR A 295 -10.95 7.79 -24.35
CA TYR A 295 -12.24 8.29 -23.89
C TYR A 295 -13.45 7.45 -24.36
N ASP A 296 -13.48 7.03 -25.63
CA ASP A 296 -14.59 6.25 -26.19
C ASP A 296 -14.71 4.87 -25.52
N ALA A 297 -13.58 4.20 -25.33
CA ALA A 297 -13.52 2.90 -24.65
C ALA A 297 -13.96 2.99 -23.18
N LEU A 298 -13.60 4.10 -22.51
CA LEU A 298 -14.03 4.38 -21.14
C LEU A 298 -15.54 4.64 -21.06
N THR A 299 -16.09 5.42 -21.99
CA THR A 299 -17.53 5.73 -22.04
C THR A 299 -18.37 4.46 -22.16
N VAL A 300 -17.95 3.49 -23.00
CA VAL A 300 -18.60 2.17 -23.11
C VAL A 300 -18.56 1.36 -21.81
N LYS A 301 -17.50 1.53 -21.00
CA LYS A 301 -17.29 0.80 -19.73
C LYS A 301 -17.75 1.54 -18.48
N ALA A 302 -18.11 2.81 -18.58
CA ALA A 302 -18.53 3.66 -17.46
C ALA A 302 -19.63 3.02 -16.59
N LYS A 303 -20.61 2.35 -17.23
CA LYS A 303 -21.68 1.60 -16.56
C LYS A 303 -21.24 0.42 -15.70
N CYS A 304 -20.03 -0.11 -15.91
CA CYS A 304 -19.47 -1.22 -15.14
C CYS A 304 -18.71 -0.74 -13.88
N LEU A 305 -18.31 0.54 -13.84
CA LEU A 305 -17.46 1.08 -12.78
C LEU A 305 -18.24 1.30 -11.48
N THR A 306 -17.74 0.71 -10.39
CA THR A 306 -18.15 1.03 -9.01
C THR A 306 -17.11 1.85 -8.26
N PHE A 307 -15.88 1.90 -8.78
CA PHE A 307 -14.76 2.68 -8.24
C PHE A 307 -14.03 3.41 -9.36
N LEU A 308 -13.81 4.72 -9.18
CA LEU A 308 -12.96 5.55 -10.03
C LEU A 308 -11.99 6.38 -9.17
N ARG A 309 -10.70 6.33 -9.48
CA ARG A 309 -9.70 7.29 -9.00
C ARG A 309 -9.13 8.06 -10.18
N VAL A 310 -9.16 9.38 -10.10
CA VAL A 310 -8.53 10.27 -11.07
C VAL A 310 -7.29 10.91 -10.45
N THR A 311 -6.19 10.95 -11.18
CA THR A 311 -4.97 11.64 -10.74
C THR A 311 -4.54 12.71 -11.74
N TRP A 312 -3.76 13.69 -11.28
CA TRP A 312 -3.27 14.80 -12.13
C TRP A 312 -4.39 15.51 -12.91
N LEU A 313 -5.57 15.65 -12.30
CA LEU A 313 -6.69 16.40 -12.86
C LEU A 313 -6.30 17.87 -12.99
N LYS A 314 -6.40 18.38 -14.22
CA LYS A 314 -6.24 19.78 -14.63
C LYS A 314 -7.57 20.37 -15.11
N LYS A 315 -8.35 19.65 -15.92
CA LYS A 315 -9.69 20.06 -16.37
C LYS A 315 -10.75 19.05 -15.97
N PHE A 316 -11.92 19.54 -15.55
CA PHE A 316 -13.00 18.66 -15.09
C PHE A 316 -13.92 18.18 -16.22
N ARG A 317 -13.94 18.83 -17.39
CA ARG A 317 -14.95 18.59 -18.44
C ARG A 317 -15.05 17.14 -18.91
N LEU A 318 -13.92 16.49 -19.21
CA LEU A 318 -13.89 15.09 -19.64
C LEU A 318 -14.39 14.14 -18.53
N LEU A 319 -13.98 14.41 -17.29
CA LEU A 319 -14.45 13.65 -16.13
C LEU A 319 -15.95 13.84 -15.89
N HIS A 320 -16.46 15.06 -16.03
CA HIS A 320 -17.88 15.35 -15.91
C HIS A 320 -18.70 14.48 -16.88
N HIS A 321 -18.37 14.51 -18.17
CA HIS A 321 -19.06 13.68 -19.18
C HIS A 321 -18.94 12.17 -18.89
N LEU A 322 -17.79 11.70 -18.39
CA LEU A 322 -17.63 10.30 -17.97
C LEU A 322 -18.53 9.95 -16.77
N LEU A 323 -18.60 10.83 -15.75
CA LEU A 323 -19.44 10.65 -14.56
C LEU A 323 -20.93 10.55 -14.90
N LEU A 324 -21.44 11.33 -15.87
CA LEU A 324 -22.84 11.21 -16.34
C LEU A 324 -23.18 9.79 -16.83
N ASN A 325 -22.18 9.03 -17.27
CA ASN A 325 -22.32 7.66 -17.78
C ASN A 325 -22.02 6.56 -16.73
N CYS A 326 -21.91 6.91 -15.44
CA CYS A 326 -21.48 6.02 -14.36
C CYS A 326 -22.61 5.70 -13.32
N PRO A 327 -23.71 5.02 -13.71
CA PRO A 327 -24.87 4.75 -12.85
C PRO A 327 -24.62 3.80 -11.66
N ASN A 328 -23.43 3.18 -11.55
CA ASN A 328 -23.07 2.26 -10.48
C ASN A 328 -21.90 2.76 -9.59
N LEU A 329 -21.45 4.01 -9.77
CA LEU A 329 -20.23 4.52 -9.14
C LEU A 329 -20.43 4.83 -7.65
N GLU A 330 -19.98 3.91 -6.80
CA GLU A 330 -20.06 4.04 -5.34
C GLU A 330 -18.92 4.88 -4.74
N THR A 331 -17.75 4.90 -5.38
CA THR A 331 -16.59 5.68 -4.91
C THR A 331 -15.89 6.45 -6.01
N LEU A 332 -15.64 7.74 -5.73
CA LEU A 332 -14.80 8.64 -6.50
C LEU A 332 -13.61 9.09 -5.63
N GLU A 333 -12.41 9.05 -6.19
CA GLU A 333 -11.19 9.52 -5.52
C GLU A 333 -10.37 10.46 -6.41
N PHE A 334 -9.75 11.45 -5.78
CA PHE A 334 -8.81 12.38 -6.41
C PHE A 334 -7.45 12.33 -5.72
N SER A 335 -6.38 12.42 -6.50
CA SER A 335 -5.03 12.64 -5.95
C SER A 335 -4.13 13.41 -6.91
N GLN A 336 -3.39 14.37 -6.38
CA GLN A 336 -2.46 15.22 -7.13
C GLN A 336 -3.16 16.07 -8.21
N SER A 337 -4.39 16.50 -7.96
CA SER A 337 -5.10 17.47 -8.81
C SER A 337 -4.43 18.85 -8.69
N THR A 338 -4.38 19.58 -9.80
CA THR A 338 -3.86 20.95 -9.87
C THR A 338 -4.84 21.80 -10.66
N SER A 339 -5.73 22.51 -9.97
CA SER A 339 -6.75 23.33 -10.62
C SER A 339 -6.22 24.72 -10.98
N PHE A 340 -6.33 25.07 -12.27
CA PHE A 340 -6.63 26.43 -12.69
C PHE A 340 -8.12 26.45 -13.08
N THR A 341 -8.86 27.49 -12.70
CA THR A 341 -10.25 27.67 -13.15
C THR A 341 -10.30 28.20 -14.57
N ASP A 342 -11.52 28.24 -15.13
CA ASP A 342 -11.97 29.01 -16.31
C ASP A 342 -12.48 28.18 -17.51
N GLU A 343 -13.07 27.01 -17.25
CA GLU A 343 -14.12 26.47 -18.13
C GLU A 343 -15.45 26.44 -17.37
N VAL A 344 -16.44 27.20 -17.85
CA VAL A 344 -17.81 27.21 -17.34
C VAL A 344 -18.45 25.87 -17.65
N ILE A 345 -18.49 24.99 -16.66
CA ILE A 345 -19.25 23.73 -16.74
C ILE A 345 -20.72 24.07 -16.58
N ASP A 346 -21.53 23.73 -17.58
CA ASP A 346 -22.95 24.01 -17.57
C ASP A 346 -23.66 23.25 -16.43
N SER A 347 -24.03 24.00 -15.39
CA SER A 347 -24.62 23.47 -14.15
C SER A 347 -25.99 22.81 -14.32
N THR A 348 -26.59 22.92 -15.51
CA THR A 348 -27.85 22.26 -15.88
C THR A 348 -27.69 20.75 -16.09
N LEU A 349 -26.51 20.29 -16.52
CA LEU A 349 -26.22 18.88 -16.80
C LEU A 349 -25.82 18.11 -15.53
N THR A 350 -26.70 18.04 -14.53
CA THR A 350 -26.44 17.28 -13.29
C THR A 350 -27.29 16.02 -13.18
N THR A 351 -26.71 14.86 -13.52
CA THR A 351 -27.29 13.56 -13.15
C THR A 351 -26.98 13.21 -11.70
N GLN A 352 -27.93 12.56 -11.03
CA GLN A 352 -27.69 12.01 -9.69
C GLN A 352 -26.77 10.78 -9.78
N LEU A 353 -25.76 10.72 -8.91
CA LEU A 353 -24.83 9.61 -8.78
C LEU A 353 -25.12 8.83 -7.50
N PRO A 354 -24.99 7.48 -7.48
CA PRO A 354 -25.14 6.66 -6.28
C PRO A 354 -23.90 6.74 -5.36
N LEU A 355 -23.22 7.89 -5.35
CA LEU A 355 -21.90 8.07 -4.78
C LEU A 355 -21.96 7.97 -3.24
N LYS A 356 -21.41 6.88 -2.69
CA LYS A 356 -21.35 6.61 -1.26
C LYS A 356 -20.10 7.19 -0.61
N ASN A 357 -19.02 7.33 -1.38
CA ASN A 357 -17.72 7.69 -0.84
C ASN A 357 -16.96 8.68 -1.75
N LEU A 358 -16.47 9.78 -1.18
CA LEU A 358 -15.63 10.77 -1.87
C LEU A 358 -14.33 11.02 -1.07
N TYR A 359 -13.17 10.87 -1.71
CA TYR A 359 -11.87 11.14 -1.09
C TYR A 359 -11.01 12.03 -1.98
N CYS A 360 -10.50 13.12 -1.44
CA CYS A 360 -9.42 13.90 -2.03
C CYS A 360 -8.14 13.72 -1.20
N GLY A 361 -7.02 13.47 -1.91
CA GLY A 361 -5.71 13.20 -1.36
C GLY A 361 -4.91 14.47 -1.07
N ASP A 362 -3.64 14.48 -1.45
CA ASP A 362 -2.90 15.75 -1.56
C ASP A 362 -3.18 16.35 -2.95
N GLY A 363 -3.52 17.63 -3.02
CA GLY A 363 -3.97 18.28 -4.27
C GLY A 363 -5.42 17.94 -4.56
N ASP A 364 -6.33 18.64 -3.89
CA ASP A 364 -7.78 18.53 -4.11
C ASP A 364 -8.18 19.27 -5.41
N PRO A 365 -9.27 18.85 -6.08
CA PRO A 365 -9.99 19.70 -7.02
C PRO A 365 -10.40 21.05 -6.41
N SER A 366 -10.75 22.02 -7.26
CA SER A 366 -11.25 23.32 -6.78
C SER A 366 -12.59 23.17 -6.04
N SER A 367 -12.92 24.14 -5.18
CA SER A 367 -14.16 24.10 -4.38
C SER A 367 -15.42 24.03 -5.24
N GLN A 368 -15.44 24.67 -6.42
CA GLN A 368 -16.56 24.56 -7.36
C GLN A 368 -16.79 23.13 -7.84
N ILE A 369 -15.70 22.40 -8.16
CA ILE A 369 -15.77 20.99 -8.59
C ILE A 369 -16.26 20.11 -7.44
N ILE A 370 -15.74 20.32 -6.22
CA ILE A 370 -16.17 19.56 -5.04
C ILE A 370 -17.66 19.79 -4.76
N SER A 371 -18.12 21.04 -4.68
CA SER A 371 -19.54 21.35 -4.44
C SER A 371 -20.46 20.81 -5.53
N MET A 372 -20.02 20.78 -6.80
CA MET A 372 -20.75 20.11 -7.89
C MET A 372 -20.89 18.60 -7.65
N ILE A 373 -19.80 17.91 -7.28
CA ILE A 373 -19.83 16.46 -6.99
C ILE A 373 -20.69 16.16 -5.75
N LEU A 374 -20.63 17.00 -4.71
CA LEU A 374 -21.50 16.88 -3.53
C LEU A 374 -22.98 17.00 -3.92
N LYS A 375 -23.35 17.98 -4.76
CA LYS A 375 -24.70 18.12 -5.33
C LYS A 375 -25.12 16.88 -6.14
N MET A 376 -24.23 16.35 -6.98
CA MET A 376 -24.49 15.13 -7.77
C MET A 376 -24.69 13.88 -6.90
N SER A 377 -24.07 13.79 -5.71
CA SER A 377 -24.15 12.60 -4.84
C SER A 377 -25.54 12.31 -4.23
N ASN A 378 -26.47 13.28 -4.31
CA ASN A 378 -27.88 13.18 -3.92
C ASN A 378 -28.14 12.39 -2.61
N GLN A 379 -27.67 12.91 -1.47
CA GLN A 379 -27.82 12.32 -0.13
C GLN A 379 -27.26 10.88 0.07
N ASN A 380 -26.66 10.25 -0.94
CA ASN A 380 -26.12 8.88 -0.82
C ASN A 380 -24.76 8.85 -0.11
N LEU A 381 -24.10 10.00 -0.01
CA LEU A 381 -22.74 10.13 0.50
C LEU A 381 -22.67 9.80 1.99
N LYS A 382 -21.94 8.73 2.33
CA LYS A 382 -21.71 8.25 3.70
C LYS A 382 -20.34 8.66 4.23
N THR A 383 -19.34 8.72 3.35
CA THR A 383 -17.95 9.02 3.73
C THR A 383 -17.35 10.13 2.89
N LEU A 384 -16.79 11.15 3.54
CA LEU A 384 -16.15 12.28 2.89
C LEU A 384 -14.77 12.57 3.49
N SER A 385 -13.75 12.71 2.63
CA SER A 385 -12.40 13.14 3.01
C SER A 385 -11.91 14.27 2.10
N LEU A 386 -11.58 15.43 2.67
CA LEU A 386 -11.09 16.62 1.93
C LEU A 386 -9.92 17.29 2.66
N ARG A 387 -9.02 17.92 1.89
CA ARG A 387 -7.90 18.74 2.39
C ARG A 387 -8.02 20.22 2.06
N ASN A 388 -8.77 20.57 1.01
CA ASN A 388 -9.14 21.93 0.68
C ASN A 388 -10.62 22.12 1.03
N VAL A 389 -10.88 22.64 2.22
CA VAL A 389 -12.23 22.99 2.67
C VAL A 389 -12.41 24.50 2.53
N THR A 390 -13.59 24.92 2.09
CA THR A 390 -14.00 26.32 2.00
C THR A 390 -15.41 26.47 2.59
N PRO A 391 -15.90 27.68 2.92
CA PRO A 391 -17.27 27.87 3.42
C PRO A 391 -18.33 27.26 2.49
N GLU A 392 -18.17 27.42 1.18
CA GLU A 392 -19.11 26.92 0.17
C GLU A 392 -19.17 25.38 0.13
N ILE A 393 -18.06 24.70 0.50
CA ILE A 393 -18.03 23.25 0.69
C ILE A 393 -18.79 22.85 1.97
N LEU A 394 -18.65 23.61 3.06
CA LEU A 394 -19.38 23.34 4.31
C LEU A 394 -20.89 23.51 4.10
N ASP A 395 -21.30 24.56 3.38
CA ASP A 395 -22.70 24.79 3.00
C ASP A 395 -23.24 23.68 2.09
N ALA A 396 -22.44 23.23 1.10
CA ALA A 396 -22.81 22.11 0.23
C ALA A 396 -22.91 20.76 0.97
N ILE A 397 -22.09 20.53 2.01
CA ILE A 397 -22.21 19.35 2.88
C ILE A 397 -23.54 19.39 3.64
N GLU A 398 -23.91 20.53 4.21
CA GLU A 398 -25.17 20.71 4.94
C GLU A 398 -26.38 20.48 4.04
N GLN A 399 -26.37 21.07 2.85
CA GLN A 399 -27.49 21.03 1.91
C GLN A 399 -27.69 19.66 1.24
N TYR A 400 -26.61 19.02 0.78
CA TYR A 400 -26.69 17.84 -0.10
C TYR A 400 -26.31 16.52 0.57
N CYS A 401 -25.61 16.55 1.72
CA CYS A 401 -24.99 15.37 2.33
C CYS A 401 -25.39 15.12 3.81
N PRO A 402 -26.67 15.25 4.22
CA PRO A 402 -27.07 15.11 5.63
C PRO A 402 -26.90 13.70 6.22
N LYS A 403 -26.64 12.69 5.38
CA LYS A 403 -26.48 11.27 5.77
C LYS A 403 -25.01 10.83 5.90
N ILE A 404 -24.06 11.77 5.91
CA ILE A 404 -22.65 11.46 6.19
C ILE A 404 -22.52 10.90 7.60
N THR A 405 -21.78 9.80 7.72
CA THR A 405 -21.42 9.15 8.99
C THR A 405 -19.92 9.21 9.26
N HIS A 406 -19.10 9.32 8.21
CA HIS A 406 -17.64 9.31 8.29
C HIS A 406 -17.06 10.56 7.63
N LEU A 407 -16.42 11.42 8.42
CA LEU A 407 -15.93 12.72 7.97
C LEU A 407 -14.44 12.89 8.32
N CYS A 408 -13.63 13.31 7.36
CA CYS A 408 -12.21 13.60 7.54
C CYS A 408 -11.84 14.91 6.83
N LEU A 409 -11.72 16.01 7.56
CA LEU A 409 -11.51 17.33 6.97
C LEU A 409 -10.26 18.00 7.53
N LYS A 410 -9.55 18.72 6.66
CA LYS A 410 -8.61 19.76 7.10
C LYS A 410 -9.40 21.07 7.28
N ILE A 411 -9.47 21.57 8.50
CA ILE A 411 -10.26 22.74 8.91
C ILE A 411 -9.31 23.78 9.50
N THR A 412 -9.22 24.94 8.88
CA THR A 412 -8.41 26.04 9.42
C THR A 412 -9.06 26.67 10.66
N ALA A 413 -8.30 27.43 11.45
CA ALA A 413 -8.85 28.11 12.61
C ALA A 413 -9.89 29.20 12.27
N THR A 414 -9.94 29.69 11.03
CA THR A 414 -10.97 30.62 10.54
C THR A 414 -12.26 29.90 10.15
N GLN A 415 -12.17 28.67 9.63
CA GLN A 415 -13.32 27.85 9.22
C GLN A 415 -13.99 27.13 10.39
N LEU A 416 -13.24 26.87 11.48
CA LEU A 416 -13.72 26.09 12.62
C LEU A 416 -15.08 26.54 13.20
N PRO A 417 -15.42 27.84 13.35
CA PRO A 417 -16.74 28.25 13.84
C PRO A 417 -17.89 27.77 12.93
N ARG A 418 -17.80 27.98 11.60
CA ARG A 418 -18.81 27.50 10.64
C ARG A 418 -18.90 25.98 10.63
N PHE A 419 -17.76 25.29 10.77
CA PHE A 419 -17.70 23.85 10.88
C PHE A 419 -18.36 23.31 12.16
N ILE A 420 -18.22 24.01 13.28
CA ILE A 420 -18.90 23.67 14.54
C ILE A 420 -20.42 23.79 14.39
N THR A 421 -20.93 24.80 13.69
CA THR A 421 -22.36 24.91 13.35
C THR A 421 -22.84 23.76 12.46
N LEU A 422 -22.02 23.31 11.51
CA LEU A 422 -22.34 22.14 10.68
C LEU A 422 -22.39 20.84 11.50
N LEU A 423 -21.46 20.67 12.45
CA LEU A 423 -21.33 19.44 13.24
C LEU A 423 -22.61 19.09 14.02
N SER A 424 -23.30 20.08 14.61
CA SER A 424 -24.51 19.82 15.41
C SER A 424 -25.68 19.25 14.61
N GLY A 425 -25.70 19.48 13.28
CA GLY A 425 -26.70 18.91 12.37
C GLY A 425 -26.40 17.51 11.84
N LEU A 426 -25.23 16.93 12.13
CA LEU A 426 -24.77 15.67 11.52
C LEU A 426 -24.72 14.49 12.50
N ALA A 427 -25.28 13.34 12.09
CA ALA A 427 -25.22 12.08 12.82
C ALA A 427 -23.90 11.30 12.56
N LEU A 428 -22.75 11.90 12.89
CA LEU A 428 -21.44 11.31 12.64
C LEU A 428 -21.14 10.12 13.57
N GLU A 429 -20.57 9.04 13.01
CA GLU A 429 -19.98 7.92 13.75
C GLU A 429 -18.45 8.07 13.86
N HIS A 430 -17.82 8.64 12.82
CA HIS A 430 -16.38 8.82 12.72
C HIS A 430 -16.04 10.23 12.23
N LEU A 431 -15.18 10.92 12.97
CA LEU A 431 -14.72 12.27 12.65
C LEU A 431 -13.21 12.35 12.83
N THR A 432 -12.51 12.95 11.87
CA THR A 432 -11.13 13.37 12.04
C THR A 432 -10.93 14.79 11.54
N ILE A 433 -10.25 15.60 12.35
CA ILE A 433 -9.97 17.00 12.04
C ILE A 433 -8.46 17.19 11.94
N GLU A 434 -8.01 17.78 10.84
CA GLU A 434 -6.66 18.25 10.64
C GLU A 434 -6.59 19.78 10.70
N ASN A 435 -5.63 20.32 11.45
CA ASN A 435 -5.15 21.68 11.25
C ASN A 435 -3.62 21.68 11.30
N SER A 436 -3.01 21.83 10.12
CA SER A 436 -1.56 21.91 9.91
C SER A 436 -1.08 23.34 9.66
N GLU A 437 -1.96 24.33 9.74
CA GLU A 437 -1.70 25.72 9.36
C GLU A 437 -1.78 26.64 10.58
N GLU A 438 -1.13 27.80 10.47
CA GLU A 438 -1.33 28.87 11.43
C GLU A 438 -2.53 29.75 11.01
N PRO A 439 -3.30 30.29 11.97
CA PRO A 439 -3.13 30.11 13.41
C PRO A 439 -3.63 28.73 13.90
N LYS A 440 -2.96 28.19 14.92
CA LYS A 440 -3.47 27.06 15.72
C LYS A 440 -4.85 27.36 16.32
N TYR A 441 -5.59 26.33 16.70
CA TYR A 441 -6.81 26.50 17.49
C TYR A 441 -6.47 27.01 18.90
N THR A 442 -7.25 27.96 19.41
CA THR A 442 -7.19 28.40 20.80
C THR A 442 -7.89 27.39 21.71
N THR A 443 -7.56 27.39 23.00
CA THR A 443 -8.20 26.52 24.00
C THR A 443 -9.72 26.69 24.02
N GLU A 444 -10.23 27.91 23.88
CA GLU A 444 -11.68 28.18 23.76
C GLU A 444 -12.31 27.56 22.52
N LYS A 445 -11.62 27.59 21.37
CA LYS A 445 -12.09 26.92 20.14
C LYS A 445 -12.08 25.39 20.30
N ILE A 446 -11.12 24.83 21.02
CA ILE A 446 -11.05 23.38 21.33
C ILE A 446 -12.13 22.99 22.34
N LYS A 447 -12.43 23.84 23.32
CA LYS A 447 -13.56 23.67 24.25
C LYS A 447 -14.90 23.67 23.52
N LEU A 448 -15.17 24.67 22.69
CA LEU A 448 -16.40 24.75 21.90
C LEU A 448 -16.54 23.56 20.95
N LEU A 449 -15.44 23.15 20.31
CA LEU A 449 -15.43 21.92 19.51
C LEU A 449 -15.80 20.69 20.34
N ALA A 450 -15.22 20.50 21.53
CA ALA A 450 -15.51 19.36 22.40
C ALA A 450 -16.99 19.27 22.79
N GLN A 451 -17.60 20.43 23.11
CA GLN A 451 -19.00 20.54 23.52
C GLN A 451 -19.98 20.24 22.38
N THR A 452 -19.62 20.54 21.12
CA THR A 452 -20.50 20.39 19.95
C THR A 452 -20.28 19.08 19.16
N ILE A 453 -19.42 18.17 19.63
CA ILE A 453 -19.27 16.84 18.99
C ILE A 453 -20.60 16.05 19.10
N PRO A 454 -21.12 15.49 17.99
CA PRO A 454 -22.33 14.67 18.00
C PRO A 454 -22.26 13.49 18.98
N LEU A 455 -23.34 13.25 19.73
CA LEU A 455 -23.44 12.14 20.68
C LEU A 455 -23.35 10.75 20.01
N SER A 456 -23.61 10.68 18.71
CA SER A 456 -23.43 9.50 17.87
C SER A 456 -21.95 9.11 17.68
N LEU A 457 -21.01 10.04 17.90
CA LEU A 457 -19.61 9.87 17.53
C LEU A 457 -18.92 8.76 18.36
N ARG A 458 -18.26 7.83 17.67
CA ARG A 458 -17.54 6.69 18.25
C ARG A 458 -16.04 6.74 18.01
N TYR A 459 -15.59 7.39 16.94
CA TYR A 459 -14.19 7.61 16.64
C TYR A 459 -13.91 9.10 16.48
N PHE A 460 -12.94 9.62 17.24
CA PHE A 460 -12.43 10.97 17.04
C PHE A 460 -10.93 10.99 16.77
N GLY A 461 -10.53 11.63 15.67
CA GLY A 461 -9.15 11.84 15.26
C GLY A 461 -8.71 13.30 15.42
N ILE A 462 -7.62 13.51 16.17
CA ILE A 462 -7.01 14.82 16.41
C ILE A 462 -5.67 14.89 15.65
N LYS A 463 -5.67 15.64 14.54
CA LYS A 463 -4.46 15.98 13.76
C LYS A 463 -4.25 17.50 13.71
N PHE A 464 -4.32 18.12 14.87
CA PHE A 464 -3.95 19.51 15.08
C PHE A 464 -3.06 19.64 16.31
N SER A 465 -2.33 20.76 16.42
CA SER A 465 -1.48 21.03 17.57
C SER A 465 -2.32 21.37 18.80
N ALA A 466 -2.58 20.37 19.65
CA ALA A 466 -3.14 20.55 20.98
C ALA A 466 -2.03 20.42 22.04
N SER A 467 -2.01 21.32 23.03
CA SER A 467 -1.19 21.14 24.23
C SER A 467 -1.86 20.14 25.19
N ILE A 468 -1.11 19.71 26.20
CA ILE A 468 -1.63 18.85 27.28
C ILE A 468 -2.84 19.50 27.98
N ARG A 469 -2.83 20.84 28.15
CA ARG A 469 -3.96 21.59 28.74
C ARG A 469 -5.17 21.59 27.82
N ASP A 470 -4.98 21.75 26.51
CA ASP A 470 -6.08 21.71 25.54
C ASP A 470 -6.75 20.34 25.47
N LEU A 471 -5.95 19.25 25.51
CA LEU A 471 -6.47 17.88 25.62
C LEU A 471 -7.21 17.66 26.95
N GLN A 472 -6.72 18.22 28.06
CA GLN A 472 -7.40 18.16 29.36
C GLN A 472 -8.77 18.84 29.33
N VAL A 473 -8.87 20.02 28.70
CA VAL A 473 -10.13 20.74 28.50
C VAL A 473 -11.06 19.91 27.60
N PHE A 474 -10.55 19.43 26.46
CA PHE A 474 -11.31 18.57 25.54
C PHE A 474 -11.91 17.34 26.24
N PHE A 475 -11.12 16.60 27.04
CA PHE A 475 -11.61 15.40 27.71
C PHE A 475 -12.67 15.66 28.79
N LYS A 476 -12.65 16.83 29.45
CA LYS A 476 -13.64 17.20 30.47
C LYS A 476 -14.95 17.71 29.87
N GLU A 477 -14.87 18.39 28.73
CA GLU A 477 -15.99 19.10 28.12
C GLU A 477 -16.70 18.26 27.03
N CYS A 478 -16.07 17.19 26.53
CA CYS A 478 -16.66 16.33 25.52
C CYS A 478 -17.70 15.36 26.11
N GLY A 479 -18.99 15.58 25.80
CA GLY A 479 -20.09 14.70 26.19
C GLY A 479 -20.26 13.44 25.32
N ALA A 480 -19.49 13.29 24.24
CA ALA A 480 -19.66 12.19 23.29
C ALA A 480 -19.11 10.85 23.82
N SER A 481 -19.85 9.77 23.56
CA SER A 481 -19.46 8.41 23.95
C SER A 481 -18.48 7.79 22.94
N LEU A 482 -17.28 8.37 22.90
CA LEU A 482 -16.16 7.93 22.08
C LEU A 482 -15.68 6.54 22.53
N ASN A 483 -15.51 5.62 21.57
CA ASN A 483 -14.91 4.30 21.77
C ASN A 483 -13.40 4.32 21.45
N VAL A 484 -13.00 5.15 20.47
CA VAL A 484 -11.63 5.25 19.97
C VAL A 484 -11.21 6.72 19.85
N LEU A 485 -10.04 7.05 20.38
CA LEU A 485 -9.39 8.35 20.21
C LEU A 485 -8.08 8.15 19.44
N ALA A 486 -7.89 8.87 18.33
CA ALA A 486 -6.68 8.82 17.53
C ALA A 486 -5.90 10.14 17.60
N LEU A 487 -4.68 10.09 18.13
CA LEU A 487 -3.79 11.23 18.32
C LEU A 487 -2.66 11.16 17.28
N TYR A 488 -2.71 12.04 16.29
CA TYR A 488 -1.77 12.04 15.16
C TYR A 488 -0.55 12.94 15.38
N TYR A 489 -0.61 13.87 16.34
CA TYR A 489 0.46 14.80 16.65
C TYR A 489 0.39 15.24 18.11
N ILE A 490 1.52 15.09 18.82
CA ILE A 490 1.72 15.55 20.19
C ILE A 490 3.09 16.27 20.18
N PRO A 491 3.16 17.60 20.46
CA PRO A 491 4.39 18.38 20.24
C PRO A 491 5.63 17.91 21.01
N LYS A 492 5.42 17.35 22.21
CA LYS A 492 6.44 16.71 23.05
C LYS A 492 5.78 15.48 23.66
N MET A 493 6.21 14.29 23.25
CA MET A 493 5.68 13.04 23.78
C MET A 493 6.77 12.31 24.56
N ASP A 494 6.54 12.22 25.86
CA ASP A 494 7.34 11.49 26.84
C ASP A 494 6.43 10.60 27.72
N ALA A 495 7.01 9.82 28.63
CA ALA A 495 6.27 8.89 29.49
C ALA A 495 5.26 9.61 30.41
N ASP A 496 5.60 10.80 30.92
CA ASP A 496 4.72 11.58 31.80
C ASP A 496 3.57 12.22 31.01
N THR A 497 3.82 12.69 29.78
CA THR A 497 2.78 13.15 28.85
C THR A 497 1.80 12.03 28.50
N LEU A 498 2.31 10.82 28.26
CA LEU A 498 1.49 9.63 28.02
C LEU A 498 0.62 9.27 29.23
N GLU A 499 1.21 9.22 30.43
CA GLU A 499 0.47 8.96 31.66
C GLU A 499 -0.59 10.04 31.90
N TYR A 500 -0.29 11.31 31.62
CA TYR A 500 -1.26 12.41 31.70
C TYR A 500 -2.42 12.20 30.72
N ILE A 501 -2.14 11.84 29.45
CA ILE A 501 -3.19 11.55 28.46
C ILE A 501 -4.07 10.40 28.93
N PHE A 502 -3.50 9.30 29.44
CA PHE A 502 -4.27 8.16 29.98
C PHE A 502 -5.04 8.53 31.26
N LYS A 503 -4.49 9.39 32.11
CA LYS A 503 -5.15 9.89 33.32
C LYS A 503 -6.39 10.73 33.02
N TYR A 504 -6.32 11.64 32.05
CA TYR A 504 -7.45 12.53 31.73
C TYR A 504 -8.38 11.97 30.65
N SER A 505 -7.96 11.01 29.83
CA SER A 505 -8.90 10.30 28.95
C SER A 505 -9.94 9.46 29.71
N LYS A 506 -9.74 9.20 31.03
CA LYS A 506 -10.77 8.60 31.91
C LYS A 506 -12.05 9.42 32.04
N TYR A 507 -12.05 10.71 31.72
CA TYR A 507 -13.29 11.51 31.62
C TYR A 507 -14.18 11.04 30.45
N LEU A 508 -13.59 10.51 29.37
CA LEU A 508 -14.28 9.84 28.28
C LEU A 508 -14.65 8.40 28.68
N ARG A 509 -15.73 8.24 29.48
CA ARG A 509 -16.11 6.97 30.13
C ARG A 509 -16.26 5.76 29.18
N SER A 510 -16.60 5.99 27.91
CA SER A 510 -16.82 4.95 26.90
C SER A 510 -15.54 4.52 26.16
N LEU A 511 -14.41 5.20 26.40
CA LEU A 511 -13.17 5.01 25.65
C LEU A 511 -12.53 3.65 25.94
N ARG A 512 -12.17 2.91 24.89
CA ARG A 512 -11.55 1.58 24.98
C ARG A 512 -10.20 1.51 24.29
N GLU A 513 -9.96 2.36 23.31
CA GLU A 513 -8.76 2.32 22.48
C GLU A 513 -8.19 3.72 22.25
N ILE A 514 -6.88 3.87 22.44
CA ILE A 514 -6.12 5.06 22.09
C ILE A 514 -5.14 4.68 20.98
N ARG A 515 -5.24 5.38 19.85
CA ARG A 515 -4.39 5.17 18.69
C ARG A 515 -3.41 6.32 18.52
N PHE A 516 -2.18 5.99 18.14
CA PHE A 516 -1.11 6.94 17.90
C PHE A 516 -0.66 6.87 16.44
N ASP A 517 -0.29 8.00 15.83
CA ASP A 517 0.42 8.01 14.54
C ASP A 517 1.60 7.01 14.54
N ARG A 518 2.01 6.52 13.36
CA ARG A 518 3.12 5.57 13.22
C ARG A 518 4.41 5.96 13.95
N LYS A 519 4.76 7.25 14.05
CA LYS A 519 5.95 7.69 14.82
C LYS A 519 5.69 7.60 16.32
N LEU A 520 4.56 8.14 16.78
CA LEU A 520 4.15 8.12 18.19
C LEU A 520 3.90 6.68 18.71
N PHE A 521 3.35 5.79 17.88
CA PHE A 521 3.15 4.38 18.22
C PHE A 521 4.47 3.62 18.31
N LYS A 522 5.42 3.86 17.39
CA LYS A 522 6.79 3.34 17.51
C LYS A 522 7.49 3.83 18.77
N TYR A 523 7.31 5.10 19.13
CA TYR A 523 7.84 5.62 20.40
C TYR A 523 7.25 4.86 21.60
N TYR A 524 5.93 4.70 21.66
CA TYR A 524 5.25 3.91 22.70
C TYR A 524 5.78 2.46 22.78
N GLN A 525 5.97 1.79 21.63
CA GLN A 525 6.54 0.44 21.57
C GLN A 525 8.02 0.37 22.02
N SER A 526 8.75 1.48 21.99
CA SER A 526 10.16 1.57 22.40
C SER A 526 10.38 1.97 23.86
N LEU A 527 9.30 2.19 24.62
CA LEU A 527 9.40 2.62 26.02
C LEU A 527 10.07 1.55 26.91
N PRO A 528 10.93 1.96 27.87
CA PRO A 528 11.48 1.06 28.87
C PRO A 528 10.39 0.31 29.66
N PRO A 529 10.64 -0.93 30.12
CA PRO A 529 9.64 -1.73 30.85
C PRO A 529 9.06 -1.03 32.09
N GLN A 530 9.87 -0.23 32.80
CA GLN A 530 9.46 0.56 33.96
C GLN A 530 8.37 1.60 33.62
N ASP A 531 8.45 2.23 32.46
CA ASP A 531 7.48 3.23 32.01
C ASP A 531 6.21 2.55 31.51
N VAL A 532 6.36 1.43 30.78
CA VAL A 532 5.23 0.62 30.30
C VAL A 532 4.37 0.09 31.45
N GLN A 533 4.98 -0.21 32.61
CA GLN A 533 4.25 -0.66 33.82
C GLN A 533 3.34 0.40 34.45
N ARG A 534 3.47 1.69 34.09
CA ARG A 534 2.58 2.77 34.57
C ARG A 534 1.18 2.70 33.92
N PHE A 535 1.08 2.13 32.71
CA PHE A 535 -0.12 2.25 31.88
C PHE A 535 -1.25 1.20 32.06
N PRO A 536 -1.02 -0.05 32.53
CA PRO A 536 -2.09 -1.03 32.73
C PRO A 536 -3.25 -0.56 33.63
N VAL A 537 -2.99 0.35 34.58
CA VAL A 537 -3.98 0.97 35.49
C VAL A 537 -5.09 1.77 34.76
N TYR A 538 -4.94 2.00 33.46
CA TYR A 538 -5.91 2.71 32.62
C TYR A 538 -6.74 1.79 31.70
N ASN A 539 -6.40 0.49 31.58
CA ASN A 539 -7.15 -0.52 30.82
C ASN A 539 -7.46 -0.18 29.34
N TYR A 540 -6.64 0.64 28.69
CA TYR A 540 -6.80 0.97 27.27
C TYR A 540 -6.05 0.01 26.34
N ASN A 541 -6.67 -0.33 25.21
CA ASN A 541 -5.95 -0.88 24.07
C ASN A 541 -5.16 0.24 23.38
N VAL A 542 -3.86 0.02 23.13
CA VAL A 542 -3.00 0.96 22.40
C VAL A 542 -2.65 0.39 21.03
N GLY A 543 -2.80 1.21 19.98
CA GLY A 543 -2.62 0.79 18.59
C GLY A 543 -2.10 1.88 17.65
N GLU A 544 -1.80 1.51 16.40
CA GLU A 544 -1.42 2.46 15.35
C GLU A 544 -2.66 3.11 14.72
N ALA A 545 -2.65 4.43 14.61
CA ALA A 545 -3.67 5.22 13.93
C ALA A 545 -3.48 5.10 12.42
N LYS A 546 -4.56 4.78 11.70
CA LYS A 546 -4.56 4.72 10.24
C LYS A 546 -4.34 6.12 9.64
N PRO A 547 -3.54 6.28 8.56
CA PRO A 547 -3.39 7.58 7.90
C PRO A 547 -4.72 8.21 7.49
N LEU A 548 -4.80 9.54 7.40
CA LEU A 548 -6.04 10.22 6.98
C LEU A 548 -6.46 9.92 5.54
N SER A 549 -5.53 9.46 4.70
CA SER A 549 -5.81 8.94 3.36
C SER A 549 -6.29 7.48 3.34
N HIS A 550 -6.47 6.85 4.51
CA HIS A 550 -6.95 5.49 4.61
C HIS A 550 -8.47 5.43 4.46
N ARG A 551 -8.95 4.65 3.48
CA ARG A 551 -10.37 4.47 3.18
C ARG A 551 -11.13 3.88 4.37
N PHE A 552 -12.34 4.36 4.62
CA PHE A 552 -13.19 3.82 5.68
C PHE A 552 -13.75 2.42 5.33
N TYR A 553 -13.78 2.06 4.05
CA TYR A 553 -14.20 0.75 3.54
C TYR A 553 -13.04 0.02 2.82
N GLY A 554 -13.14 -1.30 2.69
CA GLY A 554 -12.32 -2.07 1.74
C GLY A 554 -10.85 -2.32 2.12
N THR A 555 -10.58 -2.99 3.24
CA THR A 555 -9.25 -3.55 3.52
C THR A 555 -8.93 -4.71 2.56
N GLN A 556 -8.17 -4.49 1.47
CA GLN A 556 -7.14 -5.45 0.99
C GLN A 556 -6.29 -5.05 -0.25
N HIS A 557 -6.62 -4.03 -1.06
CA HIS A 557 -6.00 -3.91 -2.41
C HIS A 557 -5.37 -2.57 -2.86
N PHE A 558 -5.41 -1.47 -2.09
CA PHE A 558 -5.17 -0.12 -2.66
C PHE A 558 -4.11 0.77 -1.98
N GLU A 559 -3.28 0.25 -1.08
CA GLU A 559 -2.41 1.08 -0.22
C GLU A 559 -1.12 1.63 -0.90
N ASN A 560 -0.80 1.24 -2.14
CA ASN A 560 0.52 1.48 -2.75
C ASN A 560 0.66 2.67 -3.74
N CYS A 561 -0.29 3.61 -3.83
CA CYS A 561 -0.14 4.81 -4.68
C CYS A 561 0.71 5.96 -4.08
N ASN A 562 1.12 5.89 -2.80
CA ASN A 562 1.89 6.98 -2.16
C ASN A 562 3.36 7.09 -2.61
N ARG A 563 3.84 6.23 -3.53
CA ARG A 563 5.27 6.13 -3.90
C ARG A 563 5.82 7.28 -4.73
N VAL A 564 4.98 8.14 -5.31
CA VAL A 564 5.43 9.34 -6.07
C VAL A 564 6.34 10.26 -5.24
N LYS A 565 6.14 10.32 -3.91
CA LYS A 565 6.99 11.12 -3.00
C LYS A 565 8.38 10.53 -2.71
N GLN A 566 8.64 9.25 -3.02
CA GLN A 566 9.96 8.64 -2.82
C GLN A 566 10.87 8.82 -4.04
N CYS A 567 10.38 8.60 -5.26
CA CYS A 567 11.19 8.72 -6.48
C CYS A 567 11.80 10.13 -6.64
N LEU A 568 11.07 11.19 -6.28
CA LEU A 568 11.56 12.58 -6.32
C LEU A 568 12.59 12.93 -5.24
N LYS A 569 12.76 12.10 -4.19
CA LYS A 569 13.74 12.35 -3.12
C LYS A 569 15.07 11.61 -3.29
N ILE A 570 15.08 10.51 -4.03
CA ILE A 570 16.26 9.65 -4.16
C ILE A 570 17.36 10.31 -5.02
N GLY A 571 16.99 11.17 -5.97
CA GLY A 571 17.94 11.88 -6.85
C GLY A 571 18.83 12.97 -6.21
N ARG A 572 18.95 13.05 -4.87
CA ARG A 572 19.77 14.08 -4.19
C ARG A 572 20.63 13.61 -3.00
N SER A 573 20.66 12.32 -2.65
CA SER A 573 21.60 11.84 -1.62
C SER A 573 21.91 10.35 -1.73
N GLU A 574 23.14 10.02 -2.11
CA GLU A 574 24.14 9.40 -1.22
C GLU A 574 25.40 9.00 -2.00
N VAL A 575 26.54 9.62 -1.67
CA VAL A 575 27.87 9.17 -2.08
C VAL A 575 28.63 8.72 -0.84
N GLY A 576 29.01 7.44 -0.83
CA GLY A 576 30.11 6.92 -0.01
C GLY A 576 29.76 6.41 1.39
N LYS A 577 29.87 5.09 1.58
CA LYS A 577 30.93 4.48 2.43
C LYS A 577 30.99 2.96 2.28
N GLN A 578 32.22 2.46 2.08
CA GLN A 578 32.54 1.02 2.10
C GLN A 578 32.44 0.44 3.52
N ARG A 579 32.19 -0.88 3.62
CA ARG A 579 32.48 -1.68 4.82
C ARG A 579 32.98 -3.07 4.44
N SER A 580 33.88 -3.59 5.28
CA SER A 580 34.54 -4.89 5.18
C SER A 580 33.67 -6.05 5.68
N SER A 581 34.01 -7.26 5.24
CA SER A 581 33.36 -8.52 5.57
C SER A 581 34.02 -9.25 6.74
N VAL A 582 33.23 -10.00 7.52
CA VAL A 582 33.70 -11.11 8.36
C VAL A 582 32.73 -12.29 8.20
N VAL A 583 33.29 -13.50 8.17
CA VAL A 583 32.62 -14.77 7.86
C VAL A 583 31.97 -15.38 9.12
N MET A 584 30.82 -16.05 8.95
CA MET A 584 30.35 -17.10 9.86
C MET A 584 29.50 -18.14 9.11
N SER A 585 29.69 -19.41 9.43
CA SER A 585 29.29 -20.57 8.59
C SER A 585 28.15 -21.43 9.16
N LYS A 586 27.51 -22.21 8.27
CA LYS A 586 26.61 -23.36 8.50
C LYS A 586 25.21 -23.06 9.08
N ILE A 587 24.19 -23.16 8.22
CA ILE A 587 23.25 -24.30 8.10
C ILE A 587 22.68 -24.19 6.68
N ASP A 588 22.99 -25.16 5.81
CA ASP A 588 22.69 -25.06 4.38
C ASP A 588 21.41 -25.80 4.00
N GLY A 589 20.58 -25.15 3.17
CA GLY A 589 19.23 -25.59 2.79
C GLY A 589 18.12 -24.57 3.08
N LEU A 590 18.34 -23.59 3.96
CA LEU A 590 17.35 -22.55 4.33
C LEU A 590 17.78 -21.12 3.97
N GLN A 591 18.91 -20.95 3.27
CA GLN A 591 19.46 -19.63 2.91
C GLN A 591 18.50 -18.76 2.04
N SER A 592 17.61 -19.38 1.26
CA SER A 592 16.64 -18.68 0.40
C SER A 592 15.59 -17.88 1.17
N ILE A 593 15.33 -18.20 2.44
CA ILE A 593 14.10 -17.75 3.12
C ILE A 593 14.30 -16.55 4.04
N ARG A 594 15.53 -16.30 4.54
CA ARG A 594 15.86 -15.19 5.47
C ARG A 594 15.41 -13.79 5.00
N TRP A 595 15.18 -13.60 3.71
CA TRP A 595 14.67 -12.35 3.14
C TRP A 595 13.24 -11.99 3.56
N CYS A 596 12.39 -12.95 3.95
CA CYS A 596 10.97 -12.68 4.23
C CYS A 596 10.70 -11.93 5.56
N SER A 597 11.65 -11.86 6.48
CA SER A 597 11.49 -11.24 7.81
C SER A 597 12.24 -9.93 8.02
N GLU A 598 13.12 -9.52 7.10
CA GLU A 598 13.93 -8.29 7.24
C GLU A 598 13.11 -7.02 6.89
N GLU A 599 11.92 -6.89 7.49
CA GLU A 599 11.25 -5.59 7.71
C GLU A 599 11.41 -5.23 9.20
N SER A 600 12.20 -4.19 9.48
CA SER A 600 12.69 -3.74 10.80
C SER A 600 13.64 -4.69 11.54
N ASP A 601 14.95 -4.46 11.33
CA ASP A 601 15.99 -4.49 12.38
C ASP A 601 17.29 -3.81 11.89
N ASP A 602 17.29 -2.47 11.90
CA ASP A 602 18.50 -1.65 11.74
C ASP A 602 18.61 -0.71 12.96
N ASN A 603 18.91 -1.26 14.15
CA ASN A 603 19.26 -0.45 15.31
C ASN A 603 20.14 -1.12 16.38
N GLN A 604 21.15 -1.88 15.95
CA GLN A 604 22.33 -2.15 16.78
C GLN A 604 23.60 -1.91 15.96
N TYR A 605 24.34 -0.84 16.30
CA TYR A 605 25.81 -0.68 16.25
C TYR A 605 26.23 0.81 16.37
N ARG A 606 25.89 1.44 17.51
CA ARG A 606 26.52 2.69 17.98
C ARG A 606 26.54 2.77 19.51
N LYS A 607 27.66 2.38 20.13
CA LYS A 607 28.29 3.04 21.30
C LYS A 607 29.57 2.32 21.76
N GLY A 608 30.56 3.12 22.17
CA GLY A 608 31.80 2.69 22.82
C GLY A 608 32.99 2.52 21.85
N LYS A 609 34.18 3.05 22.13
CA LYS A 609 34.60 4.03 23.16
C LYS A 609 35.71 4.93 22.58
N SER A 610 35.93 6.08 23.22
CA SER A 610 37.05 6.97 22.99
C SER A 610 38.39 6.34 23.39
N GLY A 611 39.44 6.65 22.64
CA GLY A 611 40.84 6.31 22.94
C GLY A 611 41.71 6.84 21.81
N GLY A 612 42.34 8.00 22.01
CA GLY A 612 43.17 8.63 20.99
C GLY A 612 44.63 8.20 21.10
N PHE A 613 45.29 8.05 19.96
CA PHE A 613 46.74 8.25 19.84
C PHE A 613 47.05 8.89 18.48
N THR A 614 47.86 9.94 18.51
CA THR A 614 48.44 10.62 17.36
C THR A 614 49.65 9.85 16.83
N LEU A 615 49.88 9.89 15.51
CA LEU A 615 51.23 9.93 14.90
C LEU A 615 51.14 10.30 13.40
N ALA A 616 52.27 10.76 12.85
CA ALA A 616 52.35 11.69 11.71
C ALA A 616 52.30 11.06 10.30
N PRO A 617 52.00 11.85 9.24
CA PRO A 617 51.99 11.36 7.86
C PRO A 617 53.41 11.19 7.29
N LYS A 618 53.62 10.15 6.46
CA LYS A 618 54.82 9.99 5.63
C LYS A 618 54.54 10.29 4.15
N ARG A 619 55.60 10.74 3.48
CA ARG A 619 55.56 11.51 2.23
C ARG A 619 55.33 10.65 0.97
N VAL A 620 54.72 11.29 -0.01
CA VAL A 620 54.79 10.95 -1.45
C VAL A 620 56.23 11.14 -1.97
N PRO A 621 56.65 10.40 -3.00
CA PRO A 621 57.42 11.00 -4.08
C PRO A 621 56.68 10.92 -5.43
N ILE A 622 56.71 12.03 -6.14
CA ILE A 622 56.30 12.18 -7.54
C ILE A 622 57.45 11.70 -8.41
N LEU A 623 57.17 11.06 -9.55
CA LEU A 623 58.11 10.93 -10.66
C LEU A 623 57.42 11.30 -11.98
N GLN A 624 58.15 11.98 -12.85
CA GLN A 624 57.64 12.63 -14.06
C GLN A 624 57.86 11.78 -15.33
N VAL A 625 56.88 11.86 -16.23
CA VAL A 625 56.95 12.07 -17.69
C VAL A 625 58.32 11.92 -18.39
N SER A 626 58.38 11.00 -19.37
CA SER A 626 58.93 11.15 -20.75
C SER A 626 58.91 9.77 -21.44
N GLU A 627 58.57 9.57 -22.71
CA GLU A 627 58.15 10.47 -23.83
C GLU A 627 56.79 10.02 -24.40
#